data_AF-A0A7V0JJZ9-F1
#
_entry.id   AF-A0A7V0JJZ9-F1
#
_cell.length_a   1.000
_cell.length_b   1.000
_cell.length_c   1.000
_cell.angle_alpha   90.00
_cell.angle_beta   90.00
_cell.angle_gamma   90.00
#
_symmetry.space_group_name_H-M   'P 1'
#
loop_
_entity.id
_entity.type
_entity.pdbx_description
1 polymer ?
#
loop_
_entity_poly.entity_id
_entity_poly.type
_entity_poly.pdbx_seq_one_letter_code
_entity_poly.pdbx_strand_id
1 'polypeptide(L)'
;MRKVRVNITLDDDLAKFLKGFSFSQRLSMSELVNQWALNLKRTQQNRGMEIILSSPEFYKSLLKTLDQSRTGKIKWHRREEVLGNE
;
A
#
# COMPACT_ATOMS: atom_id res chain seq x y z
N MET A 1 -11.30 -7.42 10.83
CA MET A 1 -11.49 -7.49 9.36
C MET A 1 -12.54 -8.52 9.02
N ARG A 2 -13.47 -8.22 8.10
CA ARG A 2 -14.49 -9.17 7.63
C ARG A 2 -13.81 -10.29 6.84
N LYS A 3 -13.98 -11.54 7.26
CA LYS A 3 -13.46 -12.71 6.52
C LYS A 3 -14.41 -13.02 5.36
N VAL A 4 -13.86 -13.25 4.18
CA VAL A 4 -14.60 -13.65 2.98
C VAL A 4 -14.03 -14.99 2.50
N ARG A 5 -14.90 -15.88 2.03
CA ARG A 5 -14.50 -17.17 1.45
C ARG A 5 -14.23 -16.97 -0.05
N VAL A 6 -13.10 -17.47 -0.52
CA VAL A 6 -12.74 -17.50 -1.94
C VAL A 6 -12.47 -18.96 -2.30
N ASN A 7 -13.02 -19.40 -3.43
CA ASN A 7 -12.72 -20.71 -4.01
C ASN A 7 -11.72 -20.50 -5.15
N ILE A 8 -10.63 -21.28 -5.16
CA ILE A 8 -9.56 -21.17 -6.14
C ILE A 8 -9.32 -22.56 -6.72
N THR A 9 -9.36 -22.66 -8.04
CA THR A 9 -8.96 -23.87 -8.77
C THR A 9 -7.47 -23.77 -9.08
N LEU A 10 -6.73 -24.84 -8.78
CA LEU A 10 -5.29 -24.93 -9.04
C LEU A 10 -5.02 -26.26 -9.75
N ASP A 11 -3.93 -26.28 -10.50
CA ASP A 11 -3.35 -27.53 -10.98
C ASP A 11 -3.01 -28.46 -9.79
N ASP A 12 -3.15 -29.77 -9.97
CA ASP A 12 -3.00 -30.77 -8.91
C ASP A 12 -1.57 -30.83 -8.37
N ASP A 13 -0.55 -30.75 -9.25
CA ASP A 13 0.85 -30.77 -8.85
C ASP A 13 1.21 -29.49 -8.09
N LEU A 14 0.75 -28.34 -8.59
CA LEU A 14 0.92 -27.05 -7.91
C LEU A 14 0.24 -27.05 -6.53
N ALA A 15 -0.95 -27.62 -6.40
CA ALA A 15 -1.67 -27.72 -5.14
C ALA A 15 -0.92 -28.61 -4.13
N LYS A 16 -0.34 -29.72 -4.59
CA LYS A 16 0.49 -30.61 -3.75
C LYS A 16 1.76 -29.91 -3.28
N PHE A 17 2.45 -29.23 -4.19
CA PHE A 17 3.63 -28.42 -3.86
C PHE A 17 3.32 -27.37 -2.79
N LEU A 18 2.28 -26.55 -3.01
CA LEU A 18 1.93 -25.47 -2.09
C LEU A 18 1.52 -25.98 -0.71
N LYS A 19 0.82 -27.13 -0.64
CA LYS A 19 0.49 -27.78 0.63
C LYS A 19 1.75 -28.26 1.37
N GLY A 20 2.66 -28.92 0.67
CA GLY A 20 3.92 -29.38 1.26
C GLY A 20 4.80 -28.23 1.74
N PHE A 21 4.90 -27.17 0.93
CA PHE A 21 5.65 -25.97 1.28
C PHE A 21 5.03 -25.22 2.46
N SER A 22 3.71 -25.01 2.48
CA SER A 22 3.09 -24.32 3.61
C SER A 22 3.26 -25.11 4.91
N PHE A 23 3.13 -26.44 4.85
CA PHE A 23 3.34 -27.32 6.00
C PHE A 23 4.77 -27.23 6.54
N SER A 24 5.80 -27.24 5.67
CA SER A 24 7.19 -27.11 6.11
C SER A 24 7.49 -25.77 6.79
N GLN A 25 6.77 -24.71 6.40
CA GLN A 25 6.84 -23.39 7.01
C GLN A 25 5.92 -23.21 8.23
N ARG A 26 5.20 -24.27 8.65
CA ARG A 26 4.17 -24.22 9.72
C ARG A 26 3.06 -23.20 9.46
N LEU A 27 2.69 -23.02 8.19
CA LEU A 27 1.64 -22.12 7.73
C LEU A 27 0.52 -22.92 7.05
N SER A 28 -0.71 -22.41 7.13
CA SER A 28 -1.77 -22.89 6.26
C SER A 28 -1.61 -22.33 4.85
N MET A 29 -2.16 -23.05 3.86
CA MET A 29 -2.20 -22.59 2.47
C MET A 29 -2.93 -21.23 2.35
N SER A 30 -3.96 -21.01 3.17
CA SER A 30 -4.69 -19.74 3.20
C SER A 30 -3.82 -18.58 3.69
N GLU A 31 -2.97 -18.80 4.69
CA GLU A 31 -2.05 -17.79 5.20
C GLU A 31 -0.98 -17.46 4.16
N LEU A 32 -0.42 -18.47 3.50
CA LEU A 32 0.56 -18.28 2.44
C LEU A 32 -0.01 -17.43 1.29
N VAL A 33 -1.21 -17.75 0.81
CA VAL A 33 -1.87 -16.99 -0.26
C VAL A 33 -2.21 -15.58 0.19
N ASN A 34 -2.68 -15.40 1.42
CA ASN A 34 -2.97 -14.07 1.97
C ASN A 34 -1.71 -13.20 2.08
N GLN A 35 -0.60 -13.75 2.57
CA GLN A 35 0.66 -13.00 2.69
C GLN A 35 1.23 -12.64 1.31
N TRP A 36 1.18 -13.56 0.35
CA TRP A 36 1.56 -13.27 -1.02
C TRP A 36 0.71 -12.14 -1.63
N ALA A 37 -0.62 -12.22 -1.51
CA ALA A 37 -1.53 -11.19 -2.02
C ALA A 37 -1.35 -9.84 -1.32
N LEU A 38 -1.06 -9.82 -0.01
CA LEU A 38 -0.75 -8.61 0.74
C LEU A 38 0.55 -7.97 0.24
N ASN A 39 1.59 -8.76 0.02
CA ASN A 39 2.85 -8.27 -0.53
C ASN A 39 2.67 -7.72 -1.94
N LEU A 40 1.93 -8.41 -2.81
CA LEU A 40 1.59 -7.94 -4.14
C LEU A 40 0.84 -6.59 -4.08
N LYS A 41 -0.17 -6.48 -3.21
CA LYS A 41 -0.92 -5.23 -2.99
C LYS A 41 -0.01 -4.10 -2.55
N ARG A 42 0.88 -4.34 -1.59
CA ARG A 42 1.84 -3.33 -1.09
C ARG A 42 2.79 -2.88 -2.19
N THR A 43 3.33 -3.80 -2.98
CA THR A 43 4.22 -3.47 -4.11
C THR A 43 3.50 -2.62 -5.16
N GLN A 44 2.25 -2.96 -5.51
CA GLN A 44 1.46 -2.16 -6.47
C GLN A 44 1.03 -0.80 -5.90
N GLN A 45 0.69 -0.72 -4.61
CA GLN A 45 0.39 0.55 -3.95
C GLN A 45 1.63 1.45 -3.86
N ASN A 46 2.81 0.87 -3.62
CA ASN A 46 4.06 1.60 -3.61
C ASN A 46 4.44 2.12 -5.01
N ARG A 47 4.09 1.42 -6.10
CA ARG A 47 4.22 1.97 -7.46
C ARG A 47 3.40 3.24 -7.67
N GLY A 48 2.23 3.34 -7.04
CA GLY A 48 1.44 4.58 -7.04
C GLY A 48 2.19 5.75 -6.37
N MET A 49 2.91 5.47 -5.27
CA MET A 49 3.80 6.46 -4.64
C MET A 49 5.04 6.75 -5.49
N GLU A 50 5.64 5.76 -6.13
CA GLU A 50 6.76 5.98 -7.06
C GLU A 50 6.34 6.88 -8.23
N ILE A 51 5.14 6.72 -8.79
CA ILE A 51 4.62 7.59 -9.85
C ILE A 51 4.43 9.03 -9.35
N ILE A 52 3.89 9.22 -8.14
CA ILE A 52 3.68 10.55 -7.55
C ILE A 52 5.03 11.22 -7.23
N LEU A 53 5.98 10.49 -6.65
CA LEU A 53 7.32 10.98 -6.34
C LEU A 53 8.18 11.22 -7.59
N SER A 54 7.87 10.55 -8.71
CA SER A 54 8.53 10.76 -10.00
C SER A 54 7.95 11.93 -10.80
N SER A 55 6.83 12.52 -10.38
CA SER A 55 6.27 13.71 -11.05
C SER A 55 7.17 14.93 -10.79
N PRO A 56 7.72 15.56 -11.85
CA PRO A 56 8.50 16.78 -11.71
C PRO A 56 7.72 17.91 -11.04
N GLU A 57 6.40 17.97 -11.24
CA GLU A 57 5.49 18.96 -10.68
C GLU A 57 5.31 18.74 -9.17
N PHE A 58 5.15 17.48 -8.74
CA PHE A 58 5.07 17.12 -7.33
C PHE A 58 6.38 17.43 -6.60
N TYR A 59 7.52 17.06 -7.16
CA TYR A 59 8.83 17.34 -6.58
C TYR A 59 9.09 18.85 -6.46
N LYS A 60 8.75 19.64 -7.50
CA LYS A 60 8.83 21.10 -7.46
C LYS A 60 7.91 21.72 -6.40
N SER A 61 6.68 21.21 -6.27
CA SER A 61 5.72 21.67 -5.25
C SER A 61 6.22 21.36 -3.84
N LEU A 62 6.79 20.17 -3.63
CA LEU A 62 7.38 19.76 -2.36
C LEU A 62 8.56 20.66 -1.98
N LEU A 63 9.51 20.89 -2.90
CA LEU A 63 10.65 21.79 -2.66
C LEU A 63 10.21 23.21 -2.35
N LYS A 64 9.21 23.74 -3.08
CA LYS A 64 8.64 25.07 -2.84
C LYS A 64 7.98 25.15 -1.46
N THR A 65 7.27 24.11 -1.04
CA THR A 65 6.64 24.04 0.28
C THR A 65 7.70 23.97 1.39
N LEU A 66 8.76 23.18 1.20
CA LEU A 66 9.87 23.11 2.16
C LEU A 66 10.62 24.45 2.28
N ASP A 67 10.83 25.14 1.17
CA ASP A 67 11.43 26.49 1.14
C ASP A 67 10.55 27.52 1.86
N GLN A 68 9.25 27.52 1.59
CA GLN A 68 8.29 28.39 2.27
C GLN A 68 8.17 28.07 3.77
N SER A 69 8.28 26.80 4.15
CA SER A 69 8.30 26.37 5.56
C SER A 69 9.56 26.86 6.27
N ARG A 70 10.73 26.73 5.65
CA ARG A 70 12.01 27.18 6.21
C ARG A 70 12.09 28.70 6.34
N THR A 71 11.47 29.42 5.41
CA THR A 71 11.42 30.89 5.43
C THR A 71 10.30 31.45 6.31
N GLY A 72 9.53 30.59 7.00
CA GLY A 72 8.45 31.00 7.90
C GLY A 72 7.24 31.64 7.18
N LYS A 73 7.14 31.48 5.86
CA LYS A 73 6.05 32.04 5.03
C LYS A 73 4.79 31.18 5.04
N ILE A 74 4.86 29.96 5.54
CA ILE A 74 3.69 29.08 5.66
C ILE A 74 2.92 29.45 6.92
N LYS A 75 1.68 29.92 6.73
CA LYS A 75 0.68 30.02 7.79
C LYS A 75 -0.06 28.69 7.88
N TRP A 76 0.02 28.07 9.05
CA TRP A 76 -0.78 26.90 9.34
C TRP A 76 -2.20 27.34 9.64
N HIS A 77 -3.14 26.81 8.86
CA HIS A 77 -4.56 27.06 9.04
C HIS A 77 -5.20 25.89 9.77
N ARG A 78 -6.16 26.17 10.65
CA ARG A 78 -6.97 25.11 11.26
C ARG A 78 -7.95 24.55 10.23
N ARG A 79 -8.37 23.30 10.42
CA ARG A 79 -9.32 22.64 9.51
C ARG A 79 -10.59 23.46 9.33
N GLU A 80 -11.10 24.03 10.43
CA GLU A 80 -12.30 24.88 10.43
C GLU A 80 -12.13 26.14 9.56
N GLU A 81 -10.92 26.69 9.47
CA GLU A 81 -10.61 27.91 8.70
C GLU A 81 -10.58 27.67 7.19
N VAL A 82 -10.35 26.43 6.76
CA VAL A 82 -10.14 26.08 5.34
C VAL A 82 -11.37 25.41 4.74
N LEU A 83 -12.05 24.55 5.50
CA LEU A 83 -13.12 23.70 4.98
C LEU A 83 -14.51 24.11 5.47
N GLY A 84 -14.61 25.07 6.40
CA GLY A 84 -15.86 25.40 7.06
C GLY A 84 -16.35 24.28 7.98
N ASN A 85 -17.19 24.62 8.96
CA ASN A 85 -17.83 23.64 9.82
C ASN A 85 -19.01 23.01 9.07
N GLU A 86 -18.80 21.81 8.50
CA GLU A 86 -19.88 20.86 8.25
C GLU A 86 -20.20 20.06 9.52
#